data_AF-A0A620CUZ0-F1
#
_entry.id   AF-A0A620CUZ0-F1
#
_cell.length_a   1.000
_cell.length_b   1.000
_cell.length_c   1.000
_cell.angle_alpha   90.00
_cell.angle_beta   90.00
_cell.angle_gamma   90.00
#
_symmetry.space_group_name_H-M   'P 1'
#
loop_
_entity.id
_entity.type
_entity.pdbx_description
1 polymer ?
#
loop_
_entity_poly.entity_id
_entity_poly.type
_entity_poly.pdbx_seq_one_letter_code
_entity_poly.pdbx_strand_id
1 'polypeptide(L)'
;METKDNKDGIPVQIENANNFGDYFSDFSGICTYTSGAGNFVCFNFLKTYVHPPFEMDGEMFAPEIGLQRVASVSMTEEQAHNLYKLLGDILHHQKVRGEDR
;
A
#
# COMPACT_ATOMS: atom_id res chain seq x y z
N MET A 1 15.77 52.84 -5.00
CA MET A 1 14.35 52.45 -5.04
C MET A 1 14.28 51.15 -5.80
N GLU A 2 13.71 50.14 -5.15
CA GLU A 2 13.49 48.75 -5.54
C GLU A 2 12.81 48.63 -6.93
N THR A 3 12.90 47.51 -7.66
CA THR A 3 12.33 46.21 -7.29
C THR A 3 13.11 45.01 -7.82
N LYS A 4 13.33 44.03 -6.93
CA LYS A 4 13.72 42.66 -7.27
C LYS A 4 12.52 41.98 -7.93
N ASP A 5 12.73 41.38 -9.09
CA ASP A 5 11.72 40.56 -9.75
C ASP A 5 11.78 39.15 -9.12
N ASN A 6 11.02 38.98 -8.03
CA ASN A 6 10.78 37.69 -7.39
C ASN A 6 9.79 36.93 -8.29
N LYS A 7 10.30 36.11 -9.21
CA LYS A 7 9.48 35.07 -9.83
C LYS A 7 9.72 33.77 -9.08
N ASP A 8 9.05 33.69 -7.95
CA ASP A 8 8.62 32.47 -7.31
C ASP A 8 7.84 31.64 -8.34
N GLY A 9 8.56 30.92 -9.20
CA GLY A 9 7.98 29.90 -10.04
C GLY A 9 7.46 28.83 -9.11
N ILE A 10 6.13 28.69 -9.01
CA ILE A 10 5.50 27.52 -8.39
C ILE A 10 6.25 26.29 -8.95
N PRO A 11 6.86 25.44 -8.11
CA PRO A 11 7.56 24.27 -8.61
C PRO A 11 6.59 23.42 -9.42
N VAL A 12 6.78 23.38 -10.75
CA VAL A 12 5.97 22.59 -11.69
C VAL A 12 6.47 21.14 -11.78
N GLN A 13 7.57 20.82 -11.09
CA GLN A 13 7.99 19.44 -10.92
C GLN A 13 7.14 18.78 -9.83
N ILE A 14 6.03 18.19 -10.25
CA ILE A 14 5.45 17.06 -9.53
C ILE A 14 6.51 15.96 -9.62
N GLU A 15 7.30 15.77 -8.58
CA GLU A 15 8.17 14.62 -8.47
C GLU A 15 7.29 13.36 -8.55
N ASN A 16 7.52 12.55 -9.58
CA ASN A 16 6.82 11.30 -9.74
C ASN A 16 7.34 10.33 -8.67
N ALA A 17 6.65 10.30 -7.53
CA ALA A 17 6.94 9.41 -6.41
C ALA A 17 6.89 7.92 -6.81
N ASN A 18 6.39 7.56 -8.00
CA ASN A 18 6.48 6.19 -8.50
C ASN A 18 7.89 5.74 -8.84
N ASN A 19 8.85 6.66 -9.00
CA ASN A 19 10.24 6.29 -9.32
C ASN A 19 11.07 5.85 -8.10
N PHE A 20 10.54 6.01 -6.87
CA PHE A 20 11.23 5.67 -5.62
C PHE A 20 10.39 4.77 -4.69
N GLY A 21 9.54 3.91 -5.25
CA GLY A 21 8.85 2.88 -4.47
C GLY A 21 9.57 1.55 -4.59
N ASP A 22 9.97 0.97 -3.47
CA ASP A 22 10.16 -0.48 -3.38
C ASP A 22 9.02 -1.17 -4.13
N TYR A 23 9.32 -2.21 -4.92
CA TYR A 23 8.36 -2.88 -5.79
C TYR A 23 7.14 -3.50 -5.06
N PHE A 24 7.10 -3.38 -3.72
CA PHE A 24 6.11 -3.97 -2.85
C PHE A 24 5.55 -2.92 -1.88
N SER A 25 4.22 -2.78 -1.92
CA SER A 25 3.31 -2.02 -1.05
C SER A 25 3.89 -1.22 0.13
N ASP A 26 3.45 0.03 0.26
CA ASP A 26 3.68 0.89 1.43
C ASP A 26 2.92 0.39 2.69
N PHE A 27 1.83 -0.36 2.51
CA PHE A 27 0.96 -0.83 3.59
C PHE A 27 0.43 -2.25 3.34
N SER A 28 0.28 -3.06 4.39
CA SER A 28 -0.41 -4.35 4.33
C SER A 28 -1.61 -4.40 5.27
N GLY A 29 -2.71 -5.01 4.81
CA GLY A 29 -3.96 -5.08 5.57
C GLY A 29 -4.63 -6.44 5.46
N ILE A 30 -5.13 -6.95 6.59
CA ILE A 30 -5.89 -8.22 6.64
C ILE A 30 -7.37 -7.87 6.78
N CYS A 31 -8.21 -8.45 5.93
CA CYS A 31 -9.66 -8.38 6.09
C CYS A 31 -10.30 -9.75 5.95
N THR A 32 -11.51 -9.90 6.50
CA THR A 32 -12.33 -11.10 6.34
C THR A 32 -13.58 -10.74 5.53
N TYR A 33 -14.02 -11.66 4.68
CA TYR A 33 -15.26 -11.50 3.93
C TYR A 33 -15.96 -12.84 3.70
N THR A 34 -17.28 -12.77 3.53
CA THR A 34 -18.12 -13.93 3.24
C THR A 34 -18.62 -13.85 1.80
N SER A 35 -18.61 -14.97 1.09
CA SER A 35 -19.19 -15.12 -0.24
C SER A 35 -20.06 -16.37 -0.31
N GLY A 36 -20.77 -16.58 -1.43
CA GLY A 36 -21.54 -17.82 -1.64
C GLY A 36 -20.71 -19.11 -1.59
N ALA A 37 -19.37 -19.01 -1.73
CA ALA A 37 -18.44 -20.13 -1.62
C ALA A 37 -17.89 -20.35 -0.20
N GLY A 38 -18.24 -19.50 0.79
CA GLY A 38 -17.79 -19.62 2.18
C GLY A 38 -17.13 -18.36 2.74
N ASN A 39 -16.39 -18.53 3.84
CA ASN A 39 -15.66 -17.46 4.55
C ASN A 39 -14.19 -17.43 4.13
N PHE A 40 -13.68 -16.23 3.89
CA PHE A 40 -12.34 -16.00 3.38
C PHE A 40 -11.62 -14.93 4.19
N VAL A 41 -10.31 -15.10 4.30
CA VAL A 41 -9.34 -14.11 4.78
C VAL A 41 -8.61 -13.58 3.56
N CYS A 42 -8.45 -12.26 3.48
CA CYS A 42 -7.75 -11.58 2.40
C CYS A 42 -6.58 -10.77 2.97
N PHE A 43 -5.38 -11.08 2.48
CA PHE A 43 -4.18 -10.30 2.70
C PHE A 43 -4.03 -9.31 1.56
N ASN A 44 -4.09 -8.02 1.88
CA ASN A 44 -4.03 -6.92 0.92
C ASN A 44 -2.69 -6.23 1.00
N PHE A 45 -2.15 -5.91 -0.16
CA PHE A 45 -0.97 -5.08 -0.35
C PHE A 45 -1.46 -3.77 -0.96
N LEU A 46 -1.29 -2.67 -0.22
CA LEU A 46 -1.79 -1.35 -0.58
C LEU A 46 -0.61 -0.41 -0.85
N LYS A 47 -0.79 0.50 -1.80
CA LYS A 47 0.12 1.61 -2.08
C LYS A 47 -0.63 2.92 -1.93
N THR A 48 0.04 3.94 -1.46
CA THR A 48 -0.51 5.30 -1.49
C THR A 48 -0.55 5.78 -2.94
N TYR A 49 -1.68 6.33 -3.36
CA TYR A 49 -1.87 6.87 -4.69
C TYR A 49 -2.38 8.30 -4.58
N VAL A 50 -1.82 9.20 -5.39
CA VAL A 50 -2.30 10.57 -5.49
C VAL A 50 -3.26 10.65 -6.68
N HIS A 51 -4.54 10.82 -6.39
CA HIS A 51 -5.52 11.13 -7.40
C HIS A 51 -5.29 12.57 -7.89
N PRO A 52 -5.08 12.76 -9.21
CA PRO A 52 -4.89 14.10 -9.74
C PRO A 52 -6.17 14.93 -9.53
N PRO A 53 -6.05 16.26 -9.50
CA PRO A 53 -7.22 17.12 -9.45
C PRO A 53 -8.09 16.86 -10.68
N PHE A 54 -9.41 16.84 -10.50
CA PHE A 54 -10.37 16.60 -11.58
C PHE A 54 -11.54 17.57 -11.50
N GLU A 55 -12.13 17.87 -12.66
CA GLU A 55 -13.28 18.78 -12.77
C GLU A 55 -14.56 17.96 -12.84
N MET A 56 -15.57 18.34 -12.05
CA MET A 56 -16.91 17.77 -12.09
C MET A 56 -17.93 18.90 -11.93
N ASP A 57 -18.88 18.99 -12.85
CA ASP A 57 -19.92 20.03 -12.88
C ASP A 57 -19.40 21.49 -12.82
N GLY A 58 -18.20 21.74 -13.38
CA GLY A 58 -17.58 23.06 -13.41
C GLY A 58 -16.83 23.45 -12.13
N GLU A 59 -16.80 22.57 -11.12
CA GLU A 59 -16.00 22.73 -9.91
C GLU A 59 -14.69 21.94 -10.00
N MET A 60 -13.59 22.58 -9.61
CA MET A 60 -12.26 21.96 -9.57
C MET A 60 -12.02 21.32 -8.21
N PHE A 61 -11.89 20.00 -8.18
CA PHE A 61 -11.61 19.25 -6.96
C PHE A 61 -10.10 19.17 -6.72
N ALA A 62 -9.70 19.36 -5.46
CA ALA A 62 -8.30 19.25 -5.05
C ALA A 62 -7.79 17.80 -5.21
N PRO A 63 -6.47 17.60 -5.37
CA PRO A 63 -5.89 16.25 -5.37
C PRO A 63 -6.23 15.51 -4.07
N GLU A 64 -6.55 14.22 -4.18
CA GLU A 64 -6.87 13.37 -3.04
C GLU A 64 -5.79 12.29 -2.87
N ILE A 65 -5.40 12.01 -1.63
CA ILE A 65 -4.50 10.90 -1.31
C ILE A 65 -5.37 9.69 -0.95
N GLY A 66 -5.36 8.69 -1.84
CA GLY A 66 -6.09 7.44 -1.68
C GLY A 66 -5.16 6.26 -1.39
N LEU A 67 -5.74 5.17 -0.89
CA LEU A 67 -5.08 3.88 -0.81
C LEU A 67 -5.54 3.02 -1.99
N GLN A 68 -4.59 2.58 -2.82
CA GLN A 68 -4.84 1.67 -3.92
C GLN A 68 -4.38 0.26 -3.55
N ARG A 69 -5.26 -0.73 -3.69
CA ARG A 69 -4.87 -2.14 -3.61
C ARG A 69 -4.08 -2.53 -4.86
N VAL A 70 -2.82 -2.92 -4.68
CA VAL A 70 -1.92 -3.34 -5.78
C VAL A 70 -1.84 -4.86 -5.91
N ALA A 71 -2.04 -5.59 -4.82
CA ALA A 71 -2.18 -7.04 -4.84
C ALA A 71 -3.06 -7.52 -3.67
N SER A 72 -3.65 -8.69 -3.83
CA SER A 72 -4.34 -9.37 -2.74
C SER A 72 -4.30 -10.88 -2.90
N VAL A 73 -4.19 -11.58 -1.78
CA VAL A 73 -4.30 -13.03 -1.71
C VAL A 73 -5.47 -13.38 -0.80
N SER A 74 -6.51 -13.97 -1.38
CA SER A 74 -7.64 -14.54 -0.64
C SER A 74 -7.41 -16.02 -0.38
N MET A 75 -7.78 -16.46 0.81
CA MET A 75 -7.65 -17.83 1.25
C MET A 75 -8.81 -18.18 2.18
N THR A 76 -9.16 -19.46 2.29
CA THR A 76 -10.10 -19.90 3.31
C THR A 76 -9.51 -19.65 4.70
N GLU A 77 -10.36 -19.61 5.72
CA GLU A 77 -9.89 -19.48 7.10
C GLU A 77 -8.91 -20.59 7.50
N GLU A 78 -9.16 -21.83 7.06
CA GLU A 78 -8.25 -22.96 7.29
C GLU A 78 -6.88 -22.74 6.62
N GLN A 79 -6.87 -22.29 5.37
CA GLN A 79 -5.63 -21.98 4.65
C GLN A 79 -4.83 -20.87 5.35
N ALA A 80 -5.50 -19.84 5.86
CA ALA A 80 -4.86 -18.77 6.63
C ALA A 80 -4.21 -19.27 7.91
N HIS A 81 -4.90 -20.12 8.66
CA HIS A 81 -4.37 -20.71 9.89
C HIS A 81 -3.16 -21.61 9.60
N ASN A 82 -3.22 -22.40 8.54
CA ASN A 82 -2.11 -23.25 8.13
C ASN A 82 -0.88 -22.42 7.71
N LEU A 83 -1.08 -21.34 6.97
CA LEU A 83 -0.01 -20.41 6.61
C LEU A 83 0.62 -19.77 7.86
N TYR A 84 -0.19 -19.32 8.82
CA TYR A 84 0.30 -18.74 10.07
C TYR A 84 1.19 -19.72 10.85
N LYS A 85 0.76 -20.97 10.99
CA LYS A 85 1.55 -22.02 11.66
C LYS A 85 2.88 -22.26 10.94
N LEU A 86 2.84 -22.45 9.63
CA LEU A 86 4.04 -22.70 8.82
C LEU A 86 5.06 -21.56 8.95
N LEU A 87 4.61 -20.30 8.90
CA LEU A 87 5.48 -19.14 9.07
C LEU A 87 6.09 -19.10 10.48
N GLY A 88 5.29 -19.39 11.52
CA GLY A 88 5.76 -19.49 12.90
C GLY A 88 6.84 -20.56 13.07
N ASP A 89 6.63 -21.74 12.51
CA ASP A 89 7.57 -22.86 12.58
C ASP A 89 8.90 -22.51 11.88
N ILE A 90 8.85 -21.87 10.70
CA ILE A 90 10.03 -21.42 9.96
C ILE A 90 10.82 -20.39 10.78
N LEU A 91 10.15 -19.39 11.34
CA LEU A 91 10.79 -18.35 12.15
C LEU A 91 11.43 -18.94 13.41
N HIS A 92 10.75 -19.87 14.06
CA HIS A 92 11.28 -20.58 15.22
C HIS A 92 12.54 -21.39 14.85
N HIS A 93 12.50 -22.14 13.75
CA HIS A 93 13.65 -22.89 13.26
C HIS A 93 14.85 -22.01 12.92
N GLN A 94 14.62 -20.82 12.34
CA GLN A 94 15.69 -19.86 12.05
C GLN A 94 16.31 -19.30 13.33
N LYS A 95 15.51 -19.02 14.36
CA LYS A 95 15.99 -18.53 15.65
C LYS A 95 16.91 -19.56 16.32
N VAL A 96 16.49 -20.82 16.40
CA VAL A 96 17.30 -21.91 16.99
C VAL A 96 18.63 -22.06 16.25
N ARG A 97 18.62 -22.03 14.90
CA ARG A 97 19.85 -22.08 14.09
C ARG A 97 20.78 -20.88 14.25
N GLY A 98 20.24 -19.72 14.64
CA GLY A 98 21.02 -18.51 14.90
C GLY A 98 21.67 -18.49 16.28
N GLU A 99 21.08 -19.17 17.26
CA GLU A 99 21.61 -19.31 18.63
C GLU A 99 22.72 -20.37 18.75
N ASP A 100 22.80 -21.29 17.77
CA ASP A 100 23.88 -22.30 17.66
C ASP A 100 25.17 -21.79 16.96
N ARG A 101 25.28 -20.49 16.67
CA ARG A 101 26.45 -19.84 16.06
C ARG A 101 27.11 -18.85 17.02
#